data_AF-A0AAN0LY52-F1
#
_entry.id   AF-A0AAN0LY52-F1
#
_cell.length_a   1.000
_cell.length_b   1.000
_cell.length_c   1.000
_cell.angle_alpha   90.00
_cell.angle_beta   90.00
_cell.angle_gamma   90.00
#
_symmetry.space_group_name_H-M   'P 1'
#
loop_
_entity.id
_entity.type
_entity.pdbx_description
1 polymer ?
#
loop_
_entity_poly.entity_id
_entity_poly.type
_entity_poly.pdbx_seq_one_letter_code
_entity_poly.pdbx_strand_id
1 'polypeptide(L)'
;MNEILSFADFGKGALDFFFERIGWAYFGERNWRQGDYIDELTIIDYVNEDFPPAFVTDGNTMTFTQDGLKLVDALENLGVDVTAAFYDESEAELVHEYQFIMTLEQSQMTFERFVEFLVRVAG
;
A
#
# COMPACT_ATOMS: atom_id res chain seq x y z
N MET A 1 3.23 10.75 11.26
CA MET A 1 1.85 11.00 10.81
C MET A 1 1.54 9.88 9.85
N ASN A 2 0.50 9.10 10.13
CA ASN A 2 0.11 7.93 9.33
C ASN A 2 -0.25 8.38 7.90
N GLU A 3 0.30 7.76 6.85
CA GLU A 3 0.05 8.19 5.47
C GLU A 3 -1.42 8.03 5.08
N ILE A 4 -2.17 7.14 5.73
CA ILE A 4 -3.63 7.02 5.57
C ILE A 4 -4.33 8.33 5.96
N LEU A 5 -3.90 8.95 7.06
CA LEU A 5 -4.45 10.23 7.49
C LEU A 5 -4.03 11.36 6.54
N SER A 6 -2.78 11.34 6.08
CA SER A 6 -2.28 12.31 5.09
C SER A 6 -3.01 12.20 3.75
N PHE A 7 -3.27 10.99 3.26
CA PHE A 7 -4.02 10.73 2.04
C PHE A 7 -5.48 11.18 2.14
N ALA A 8 -6.10 10.95 3.30
CA ALA A 8 -7.45 11.42 3.59
C ALA A 8 -7.53 12.96 3.70
N ASP A 9 -6.44 13.62 4.09
CA ASP A 9 -6.31 15.08 4.23
C ASP A 9 -5.87 15.80 2.94
N PHE A 10 -5.44 15.07 1.90
CA PHE A 10 -4.87 15.65 0.67
C PHE A 10 -5.89 16.44 -0.18
N GLY A 11 -7.18 16.27 0.09
CA GLY A 11 -8.24 16.77 -0.76
C GLY A 11 -9.09 17.87 -0.13
N LYS A 12 -8.82 19.14 -0.47
CA LYS A 12 -9.64 20.28 -0.05
C LYS A 12 -11.15 19.99 -0.14
N GLY A 13 -11.85 20.12 0.99
CA GLY A 13 -13.30 20.24 1.12
C GLY A 13 -14.12 19.03 0.68
N ALA A 14 -14.20 18.76 -0.62
CA ALA A 14 -15.07 17.72 -1.17
C ALA A 14 -14.50 16.30 -1.02
N LEU A 15 -13.18 16.15 -1.20
CA LEU A 15 -12.49 14.87 -1.04
C LEU A 15 -12.37 14.50 0.43
N ASP A 16 -11.97 15.43 1.31
CA ASP A 16 -11.98 15.20 2.76
C ASP A 16 -13.39 14.85 3.27
N PHE A 17 -14.44 15.56 2.81
CA PHE A 17 -15.82 15.18 3.11
C PHE A 17 -16.15 13.76 2.66
N PHE A 18 -15.68 13.33 1.50
CA PHE A 18 -15.90 11.98 0.99
C PHE A 18 -15.17 10.93 1.83
N PHE A 19 -13.90 11.14 2.16
CA PHE A 19 -13.13 10.24 3.03
C PHE A 19 -13.70 10.16 4.45
N GLU A 20 -14.19 11.26 5.00
CA GLU A 20 -14.90 11.25 6.28
C GLU A 20 -16.13 10.33 6.27
N ARG A 21 -16.84 10.27 5.13
CA ARG A 21 -18.00 9.37 4.98
C ARG A 21 -17.61 7.92 4.77
N ILE A 22 -16.55 7.66 4.01
CA ILE A 22 -16.01 6.31 3.86
C ILE A 22 -15.56 5.77 5.20
N GLY A 23 -14.74 6.52 5.93
CA GLY A 23 -14.26 6.11 7.25
C GLY A 23 -15.41 5.89 8.22
N TRP A 24 -16.40 6.78 8.25
CA TRP A 24 -17.59 6.55 9.07
C TRP A 24 -18.34 5.27 8.68
N ALA A 25 -18.55 5.03 7.39
CA ALA A 25 -19.23 3.81 6.93
C ALA A 25 -18.44 2.54 7.27
N TYR A 26 -17.11 2.59 7.19
CA TYR A 26 -16.22 1.45 7.42
C TYR A 26 -16.06 1.13 8.91
N PHE A 27 -15.76 2.14 9.74
CA PHE A 27 -15.53 1.97 11.17
C PHE A 27 -16.80 2.05 12.02
N GLY A 28 -17.92 2.51 11.45
CA GLY A 28 -19.18 2.72 12.16
C GLY A 28 -19.19 3.95 13.08
N GLU A 29 -18.07 4.67 13.21
CA GLU A 29 -17.91 5.84 14.07
C GLU A 29 -17.70 7.12 13.26
N ARG A 30 -18.43 8.18 13.62
CA ARG A 30 -18.36 9.42 12.86
C ARG A 30 -17.01 10.14 13.01
N ASN A 31 -16.39 10.06 14.19
CA ASN A 31 -15.09 10.69 14.47
C ASN A 31 -13.96 9.66 14.35
N TRP A 32 -13.99 8.85 13.29
CA TRP A 32 -13.17 7.66 13.19
C TRP A 32 -11.66 7.94 13.22
N ARG A 33 -11.24 9.15 12.87
CA ARG A 33 -9.85 9.62 12.94
C ARG A 33 -9.28 9.79 14.36
N GLN A 34 -10.09 9.57 15.39
CA GLN A 34 -9.66 9.63 16.80
C GLN A 34 -9.77 8.27 17.50
N GLY A 35 -10.15 7.21 16.79
CA GLY A 35 -10.27 5.88 17.36
C GLY A 35 -8.90 5.22 17.53
N ASP A 36 -8.73 4.47 18.61
CA ASP A 36 -7.51 3.71 18.88
C ASP A 36 -7.22 2.64 17.80
N TYR A 37 -8.25 2.21 17.05
CA TYR A 37 -8.13 1.24 15.94
C TYR A 37 -7.37 1.77 14.72
N ILE A 38 -7.09 3.08 14.63
CA ILE A 38 -6.29 3.61 13.51
C ILE A 38 -4.87 3.06 13.56
N ASP A 39 -4.34 2.85 14.78
CA ASP A 39 -3.02 2.27 14.96
C ASP A 39 -3.00 0.80 14.52
N GLU A 40 -4.15 0.11 14.53
CA GLU A 40 -4.28 -1.26 14.00
C GLU A 40 -4.22 -1.31 12.45
N LEU A 41 -4.37 -0.18 11.75
CA LEU A 41 -4.27 -0.12 10.29
C LEU A 41 -2.82 -0.14 9.79
N THR A 42 -1.86 0.02 10.69
CA THR A 42 -0.43 0.09 10.38
C THR A 42 0.19 -1.30 10.50
N ILE A 43 0.12 -2.09 9.42
CA ILE A 43 0.55 -3.50 9.40
C ILE A 43 2.00 -3.72 9.84
N ILE A 44 2.89 -2.76 9.57
CA ILE A 44 4.32 -2.84 9.91
C ILE A 44 4.55 -3.01 11.42
N ASP A 45 3.63 -2.58 12.27
CA ASP A 45 3.75 -2.75 13.73
C ASP A 45 3.44 -4.19 14.20
N TYR A 46 2.95 -5.05 13.30
CA TYR A 46 2.48 -6.40 13.60
C TYR A 46 3.24 -7.50 12.84
N VAL A 47 4.20 -7.15 11.98
CA VAL A 47 5.00 -8.14 11.25
C VAL A 47 6.00 -8.86 12.16
N ASN A 48 6.29 -10.12 11.84
CA ASN A 48 7.28 -10.95 12.54
C ASN A 48 7.88 -12.00 11.59
N GLU A 49 8.78 -12.84 12.09
CA GLU A 49 9.46 -13.88 11.29
C GLU A 49 8.54 -14.97 10.71
N ASP A 50 7.33 -15.14 11.27
CA ASP A 50 6.32 -16.08 10.78
C ASP A 50 5.41 -15.47 9.68
N PHE A 51 5.66 -14.22 9.27
CA PHE A 51 4.87 -13.57 8.22
C PHE A 51 5.01 -14.36 6.89
N PRO A 52 3.90 -14.58 6.15
CA PRO A 52 3.98 -15.36 4.91
C PRO A 52 4.81 -14.63 3.85
N PRO A 53 5.31 -15.34 2.83
CA PRO A 53 5.90 -14.70 1.67
C PRO A 53 4.98 -13.62 1.10
N ALA A 54 5.53 -12.45 0.77
CA ALA A 54 4.76 -11.27 0.44
C ALA A 54 5.18 -10.66 -0.91
N PHE A 55 4.20 -10.21 -1.68
CA PHE A 55 4.41 -9.36 -2.83
C PHE A 55 3.93 -7.94 -2.51
N VAL A 56 4.81 -6.95 -2.61
CA VAL A 56 4.50 -5.55 -2.28
C VAL A 56 4.74 -4.67 -3.50
N THR A 57 3.74 -3.88 -3.86
CA THR A 57 3.81 -2.93 -4.97
C THR A 57 2.96 -1.72 -4.65
N ASP A 58 3.38 -0.56 -5.14
CA ASP A 58 2.58 0.64 -5.15
C ASP A 58 3.04 1.58 -6.27
N GLY A 59 2.20 2.54 -6.65
CA GLY A 59 2.60 3.63 -7.53
C GLY A 59 3.63 4.55 -6.87
N ASN A 60 3.84 5.72 -7.46
CA ASN A 60 4.67 6.79 -6.91
C ASN A 60 3.94 8.15 -6.80
N THR A 61 2.72 8.25 -7.31
CA THR A 61 1.95 9.49 -7.36
C THR A 61 0.62 9.36 -6.63
N MET A 62 0.39 10.23 -5.64
CA MET A 62 -0.81 10.22 -4.79
C MET A 62 -1.09 8.82 -4.19
N THR A 63 -0.08 8.25 -3.54
CA THR A 63 -0.13 6.86 -3.05
C THR A 63 0.74 6.68 -1.80
N PHE A 64 1.01 5.45 -1.39
CA PHE A 64 1.60 5.04 -0.10
C PHE A 64 2.99 4.40 -0.25
N THR A 65 3.77 4.84 -1.24
CA THR A 65 5.05 4.22 -1.63
C THR A 65 6.03 4.09 -0.47
N GLN A 66 6.13 5.11 0.38
CA GLN A 66 7.10 5.13 1.47
C GLN A 66 6.71 4.14 2.57
N ASP A 67 5.42 3.99 2.87
CA ASP A 67 4.94 2.98 3.81
C ASP A 67 5.10 1.56 3.23
N GLY A 68 4.89 1.38 1.91
CA GLY A 68 5.21 0.14 1.20
C GLY A 68 6.69 -0.24 1.29
N LEU A 69 7.61 0.71 1.07
CA LEU A 69 9.06 0.48 1.17
C LEU A 69 9.48 0.14 2.61
N LYS A 70 8.95 0.83 3.63
CA LYS A 70 9.23 0.49 5.03
C LYS A 70 8.75 -0.92 5.38
N LEU A 71 7.60 -1.35 4.84
CA LEU A 71 7.10 -2.71 5.04
C LEU A 71 8.04 -3.75 4.42
N VAL A 72 8.54 -3.50 3.20
CA VAL A 72 9.55 -4.36 2.56
C VAL A 72 10.79 -4.47 3.44
N ASP A 73 11.37 -3.34 3.86
CA ASP A 73 12.55 -3.32 4.71
C ASP A 73 12.34 -4.10 6.02
N ALA A 74 11.17 -3.93 6.66
CA ALA A 74 10.86 -4.63 7.90
C ALA A 74 10.76 -6.15 7.71
N LEU A 75 10.08 -6.60 6.66
CA LEU A 75 9.93 -8.02 6.33
C LEU A 75 11.26 -8.67 5.93
N GLU A 76 12.07 -8.00 5.10
CA GLU A 76 13.40 -8.49 4.72
C GLU A 76 14.33 -8.63 5.94
N ASN A 77 14.30 -7.68 6.88
CA ASN A 77 15.06 -7.75 8.12
C ASN A 77 14.64 -8.92 9.03
N LEU A 78 13.40 -9.38 8.92
CA LEU A 78 12.87 -10.56 9.61
C LEU A 78 13.19 -11.87 8.87
N GLY A 79 13.84 -11.80 7.71
CA GLY A 79 14.13 -12.98 6.87
C GLY A 79 12.90 -13.51 6.12
N VAL A 80 11.82 -12.72 6.06
CA VAL A 80 10.63 -13.07 5.28
C VAL A 80 10.94 -12.96 3.80
N ASP A 81 10.35 -13.86 3.03
CA ASP A 81 10.48 -13.89 1.58
C ASP A 81 9.62 -12.81 0.91
N VAL A 82 10.25 -11.72 0.47
CA VAL A 82 9.56 -10.57 -0.11
C VAL A 82 9.91 -10.40 -1.58
N THR A 83 8.91 -10.08 -2.40
CA THR A 83 9.09 -9.60 -3.78
C THR A 83 8.51 -8.20 -3.87
N ALA A 84 9.33 -7.22 -4.23
CA ALA A 84 8.93 -5.82 -4.33
C ALA A 84 8.90 -5.33 -5.78
N ALA A 85 7.88 -4.54 -6.14
CA ALA A 85 7.77 -3.88 -7.44
C ALA A 85 7.45 -2.38 -7.24
N PHE A 86 8.50 -1.56 -7.20
CA PHE A 86 8.42 -0.12 -7.12
C PHE A 86 9.22 0.49 -8.27
N TYR A 87 8.75 1.63 -8.78
CA TYR A 87 9.31 2.31 -9.94
C TYR A 87 9.60 3.77 -9.60
N ASP A 88 10.77 4.26 -9.99
CA ASP A 88 11.16 5.65 -9.75
C ASP A 88 10.28 6.61 -10.58
N GLU A 89 9.97 7.78 -10.04
CA GLU A 89 9.19 8.81 -10.75
C GLU A 89 9.86 9.25 -12.06
N SER A 90 11.19 9.14 -12.16
CA SER A 90 11.93 9.43 -13.40
C SER A 90 11.70 8.40 -14.51
N GLU A 91 11.20 7.21 -14.18
CA GLU A 91 10.83 6.16 -15.15
C GLU A 91 9.41 6.35 -15.66
N ALA A 92 8.46 6.57 -14.74
CA ALA A 92 7.06 6.85 -15.05
C ALA A 92 6.31 7.44 -13.84
N GLU A 93 5.33 8.29 -14.12
CA GLU A 93 4.35 8.74 -13.13
C GLU A 93 3.25 7.66 -12.99
N LEU A 94 3.20 7.00 -11.83
CA LEU A 94 2.31 5.88 -11.54
C LEU A 94 1.35 6.25 -10.42
N VAL A 95 0.06 6.34 -10.73
CA VAL A 95 -0.98 6.65 -9.74
C VAL A 95 -1.24 5.47 -8.78
N HIS A 96 -1.97 5.72 -7.70
CA HIS A 96 -2.51 4.67 -6.84
C HIS A 96 -3.21 3.58 -7.68
N GLU A 97 -2.92 2.31 -7.37
CA GLU A 97 -3.46 1.13 -8.06
C GLU A 97 -3.06 1.03 -9.56
N TYR A 98 -1.90 1.59 -9.96
CA TYR A 98 -1.39 1.57 -11.34
C TYR A 98 -1.33 0.15 -11.95
N GLN A 99 -1.11 -0.88 -11.14
CA GLN A 99 -0.93 -2.25 -11.59
C GLN A 99 -2.17 -2.81 -12.31
N PHE A 100 -3.35 -2.20 -12.15
CA PHE A 100 -4.54 -2.55 -12.92
C PHE A 100 -4.63 -1.87 -14.29
N ILE A 101 -3.77 -0.89 -14.57
CA ILE A 101 -3.74 -0.12 -15.82
C ILE A 101 -2.85 -0.83 -16.84
N MET A 102 -3.33 -1.94 -17.42
CA MET A 102 -2.55 -2.82 -18.29
C MET A 102 -2.09 -2.21 -19.63
N THR A 103 -2.43 -0.96 -19.93
CA THR A 103 -1.83 -0.21 -21.04
C THR A 103 -0.44 0.33 -20.73
N LEU A 104 -0.04 0.37 -19.45
CA LEU A 104 1.29 0.76 -19.01
C LEU A 104 2.26 -0.42 -19.09
N GLU A 105 3.52 -0.14 -19.39
CA GLU A 105 4.59 -1.15 -19.41
C GLU A 105 4.88 -1.65 -18.00
N GLN A 106 4.93 -0.74 -17.03
CA GLN A 106 5.19 -1.03 -15.62
C GLN A 106 4.14 -1.97 -15.02
N SER A 107 2.87 -1.81 -15.39
CA SER A 107 1.79 -2.69 -14.95
C SER A 107 1.94 -4.11 -15.51
N GLN A 108 2.36 -4.24 -16.77
CA GLN A 108 2.65 -5.55 -17.38
C GLN A 108 3.86 -6.22 -16.71
N MET A 109 4.94 -5.47 -16.50
CA MET A 109 6.12 -5.96 -15.77
C MET A 109 5.78 -6.39 -14.33
N THR A 110 4.95 -5.61 -13.63
CA THR A 110 4.48 -5.94 -12.28
C THR A 110 3.66 -7.22 -12.27
N PHE A 111 2.79 -7.40 -13.27
CA PHE A 111 2.00 -8.62 -13.42
C PHE A 111 2.90 -9.85 -13.66
N GLU A 112 3.91 -9.74 -14.52
CA GLU A 112 4.87 -10.82 -14.77
C GLU A 112 5.61 -11.21 -13.47
N ARG A 113 6.15 -10.23 -12.74
CA ARG A 113 6.79 -10.46 -11.43
C ARG A 113 5.84 -11.08 -10.41
N PHE A 114 4.58 -10.68 -10.41
CA PHE A 114 3.57 -11.25 -9.51
C PHE A 114 3.30 -12.72 -9.83
N VAL A 115 3.21 -13.08 -11.11
CA VAL A 115 3.06 -14.48 -11.54
C VAL A 115 4.29 -15.31 -11.15
N GLU A 116 5.50 -14.78 -11.35
CA GLU A 116 6.74 -15.44 -10.91
C GLU A 116 6.79 -15.65 -9.40
N PHE A 117 6.36 -14.65 -8.62
CA PHE A 117 6.20 -14.77 -7.17
C PHE A 117 5.25 -15.90 -6.80
N LEU A 118 4.06 -15.95 -7.40
CA LEU A 118 3.07 -16.99 -7.11
C LEU A 118 3.59 -18.39 -7.46
N VAL A 119 4.26 -18.56 -8.60
CA VAL A 119 4.87 -19.84 -8.98
C VAL A 119 5.89 -20.29 -7.95
N ARG A 120 6.68 -19.35 -7.41
CA ARG A 120 7.74 -19.64 -6.45
C ARG A 120 7.21 -20.04 -5.06
N VAL A 121 6.12 -19.43 -4.60
CA VAL A 121 5.61 -19.61 -3.23
C VAL A 121 4.41 -20.55 -3.12
N ALA A 122 3.71 -20.81 -4.23
CA ALA A 122 2.49 -21.62 -4.26
C ALA A 122 2.47 -22.70 -5.36
N GLY A 123 3.48 -22.74 -6.25
CA GLY A 123 3.65 -23.78 -7.27
C GLY A 123 4.42 -24.98 -6.75
#